data_AF-A0A813DVC7-F1
#
_entry.id   AF-A0A813DVC7-F1
#
_cell.length_a   1.000
_cell.length_b   1.000
_cell.length_c   1.000
_cell.angle_alpha   90.00
_cell.angle_beta   90.00
_cell.angle_gamma   90.00
#
_symmetry.space_group_name_H-M   'P 1'
#
loop_
_entity.id
_entity.type
_entity.pdbx_description
1 polymer ?
#
loop_
_entity_poly.entity_id
_entity_poly.type
_entity_poly.pdbx_seq_one_letter_code
_entity_poly.pdbx_strand_id
1 'polypeptide(L)'
;MPRLLELFSGAGSVGRSFRARGWEVTPVDLDPKSGASIITDVGTWNFDCVWASPPCTRYSCARTRGGPRDLEGSDRLVQRVLDIMGYHKPVCGYFIENSQAGLLKTRAVVQGLAYHDASYCEYSYLCKKGTRIWHDSFRFEPK
;
A
#
# COMPACT_ATOMS: atom_id res chain seq x y z
N MET A 1 2.04 20.46 -8.53
CA MET A 1 1.31 19.21 -8.86
C MET A 1 1.31 18.36 -7.59
N PRO A 2 0.21 17.66 -7.27
CA PRO A 2 0.18 16.80 -6.09
C PRO A 2 1.12 15.59 -6.27
N ARG A 3 1.79 15.19 -5.19
CA ARG A 3 2.85 14.18 -5.20
C ARG A 3 2.43 12.93 -4.43
N LEU A 4 2.59 11.77 -5.05
CA LEU A 4 2.36 10.46 -4.44
C LEU A 4 3.69 9.75 -4.18
N LEU A 5 3.86 9.25 -2.96
CA LEU A 5 4.83 8.21 -2.64
C LEU A 5 4.15 6.83 -2.78
N GLU A 6 4.62 6.01 -3.70
CA GLU A 6 4.09 4.66 -3.95
C GLU A 6 5.08 3.61 -3.44
N LEU A 7 4.85 3.10 -2.23
CA LEU A 7 5.65 2.05 -1.59
C LEU A 7 5.20 0.67 -2.04
N PHE A 8 6.17 -0.22 -2.31
CA PHE A 8 5.92 -1.56 -2.87
C PHE A 8 5.16 -1.47 -4.20
N SER A 9 5.65 -0.62 -5.10
CA SER A 9 4.96 -0.27 -6.33
C SER A 9 4.68 -1.48 -7.24
N GLY A 10 5.49 -2.55 -7.15
CA GLY A 10 5.33 -3.76 -7.93
C GLY A 10 5.18 -3.47 -9.43
N ALA A 11 4.03 -3.83 -10.01
CA ALA A 11 3.73 -3.59 -11.42
C ALA A 11 3.30 -2.13 -11.74
N GLY A 12 3.25 -1.23 -10.75
CA GLY A 12 2.98 0.20 -10.91
C GLY A 12 1.54 0.56 -11.26
N SER A 13 0.55 -0.29 -10.93
CA SER A 13 -0.86 -0.05 -11.28
C SER A 13 -1.44 1.19 -10.59
N VAL A 14 -1.06 1.43 -9.33
CA VAL A 14 -1.52 2.60 -8.57
C VAL A 14 -0.85 3.84 -9.16
N GLY A 15 0.46 3.81 -9.36
CA GLY A 15 1.19 4.90 -9.98
C GLY A 15 0.68 5.29 -11.36
N ARG A 16 0.33 4.32 -12.23
CA ARG A 16 -0.33 4.61 -13.53
C ARG A 16 -1.65 5.37 -13.35
N SER A 17 -2.45 4.98 -12.36
CA SER A 17 -3.77 5.57 -12.10
C SER A 17 -3.67 7.01 -11.59
N PHE A 18 -2.65 7.31 -10.79
CA PHE A 18 -2.35 8.65 -10.28
C PHE A 18 -1.72 9.55 -11.35
N ARG A 19 -0.75 9.05 -12.15
CA ARG A 19 -0.17 9.81 -13.27
C ARG A 19 -1.22 10.22 -14.29
N ALA A 20 -2.18 9.35 -14.60
CA ALA A 20 -3.31 9.68 -15.48
C ALA A 20 -4.20 10.82 -14.96
N ARG A 21 -4.10 11.16 -13.68
CA ARG A 21 -4.80 12.28 -13.02
C ARG A 21 -3.89 13.50 -12.79
N GLY A 22 -2.70 13.51 -13.39
CA GLY A 22 -1.74 14.63 -13.30
C GLY A 22 -0.92 14.67 -12.01
N TRP A 23 -0.83 13.56 -11.26
CA TRP A 23 0.03 13.47 -10.08
C TRP A 23 1.46 13.13 -10.46
N GLU A 24 2.41 13.69 -9.72
CA GLU A 24 3.80 13.26 -9.74
C GLU A 24 3.93 12.02 -8.85
N VAL A 25 4.39 10.90 -9.41
CA VAL A 25 4.48 9.63 -8.67
C VAL A 25 5.92 9.21 -8.49
N THR A 26 6.28 8.99 -7.23
CA THR A 26 7.58 8.51 -6.79
C THR A 26 7.45 7.06 -6.32
N PRO A 27 7.74 6.06 -7.18
CA PRO A 27 7.66 4.65 -6.82
C PRO A 27 8.91 4.18 -6.06
N VAL A 28 8.70 3.36 -5.03
CA VAL A 28 9.73 2.68 -4.25
C VAL A 28 9.45 1.18 -4.26
N ASP A 29 10.43 0.40 -4.71
CA ASP A 29 10.39 -1.06 -4.63
C ASP A 29 11.80 -1.61 -4.46
N LEU A 30 11.88 -2.85 -3.95
CA LEU A 30 13.14 -3.60 -3.88
C LEU A 30 13.40 -4.35 -5.19
N ASP A 31 12.37 -4.72 -5.95
CA ASP A 31 12.55 -5.39 -7.23
C ASP A 31 13.05 -4.39 -8.28
N PRO A 32 14.26 -4.57 -8.85
CA PRO A 32 14.79 -3.67 -9.87
C PRO A 32 13.91 -3.62 -11.14
N LYS A 33 13.04 -4.62 -11.36
CA LYS A 33 12.09 -4.63 -12.49
C LYS A 33 10.92 -3.65 -12.32
N SER A 34 10.71 -3.11 -11.11
CA SER A 34 9.69 -2.10 -10.83
C SER A 34 9.98 -0.74 -11.48
N GLY A 35 11.24 -0.47 -11.84
CA GLY A 35 11.69 0.82 -12.37
C GLY A 35 11.88 1.93 -11.31
N ALA A 36 11.85 1.62 -10.01
CA ALA A 36 12.12 2.59 -8.94
C ALA A 36 13.59 3.05 -8.94
N SER A 37 13.86 4.36 -8.81
CA SER A 37 15.21 4.94 -9.04
C SER A 37 15.52 6.24 -8.27
N ILE A 38 14.98 6.42 -7.07
CA ILE A 38 15.04 7.72 -6.36
C ILE A 38 16.44 8.04 -5.84
N ILE A 39 16.92 9.25 -6.16
CA ILE A 39 18.06 9.92 -5.50
C ILE A 39 17.58 11.31 -5.08
N THR A 40 17.44 11.57 -3.77
CA THR A 40 16.95 12.86 -3.25
C THR A 40 17.36 13.09 -1.79
N ASP A 41 17.37 14.35 -1.36
CA ASP A 41 17.55 14.73 0.05
C ASP A 41 16.25 14.47 0.82
N VAL A 42 16.33 13.60 1.84
CA VAL A 42 15.20 13.14 2.66
C VAL A 42 14.46 14.29 3.38
N GLY A 43 15.15 15.41 3.69
CA GLY A 43 14.56 16.58 4.33
C GLY A 43 13.71 17.43 3.39
N THR A 44 13.96 17.35 2.07
CA THR A 44 13.14 18.02 1.04
C THR A 44 12.05 17.11 0.46
N TRP A 45 11.99 15.88 0.95
CA TRP A 45 11.13 14.83 0.42
C TRP A 45 9.73 14.92 1.04
N ASN A 46 8.88 15.78 0.46
CA ASN A 46 7.49 15.96 0.90
C ASN A 46 6.47 15.39 -0.10
N PHE A 47 5.40 14.77 0.42
CA PHE A 47 4.36 14.11 -0.36
C PHE A 47 2.96 14.49 0.13
N ASP A 48 2.05 14.67 -0.83
CA ASP A 48 0.65 14.96 -0.52
C ASP A 48 -0.13 13.69 -0.19
N CYS A 49 0.30 12.53 -0.70
CA CYS A 49 -0.31 11.23 -0.44
C CYS A 49 0.76 10.13 -0.34
N VAL A 50 0.52 9.13 0.51
CA VAL A 50 1.34 7.91 0.58
C VAL A 50 0.44 6.70 0.34
N TRP A 51 0.80 5.88 -0.66
CA TRP A 51 0.16 4.59 -0.92
C TRP A 51 1.17 3.47 -0.70
N ALA A 52 0.76 2.40 0.00
CA ALA A 52 1.58 1.22 0.21
C ALA A 52 0.81 -0.07 -0.11
N SER A 53 1.42 -0.98 -0.85
CA SER A 53 0.90 -2.34 -1.08
C SER A 53 1.88 -3.40 -0.55
N PRO A 54 2.07 -3.51 0.79
CA PRO A 54 3.08 -4.38 1.36
C PRO A 54 2.88 -5.86 0.96
N PRO A 55 3.98 -6.64 0.81
CA PRO A 55 3.91 -8.00 0.30
C PRO A 55 2.92 -8.89 1.06
N CYS A 56 1.91 -9.40 0.36
CA CYS A 56 0.89 -10.26 0.96
C CYS A 56 1.31 -11.72 1.09
N THR A 57 2.45 -12.14 0.54
CA THR A 57 2.84 -13.56 0.42
C THR A 57 2.84 -14.28 1.78
N ARG A 58 3.42 -13.67 2.82
CA ARG A 58 3.46 -14.27 4.16
C ARG A 58 2.11 -14.17 4.88
N TYR A 59 1.26 -13.23 4.51
CA TYR A 59 -0.10 -13.06 5.01
C TYR A 59 -1.16 -13.88 4.26
N SER A 60 -0.87 -14.40 3.07
CA SER A 60 -1.87 -15.05 2.22
C SER A 60 -2.33 -16.39 2.82
N CYS A 61 -3.62 -16.55 3.06
CA CYS A 61 -4.21 -17.82 3.49
C CYS A 61 -4.09 -18.91 2.42
N ALA A 62 -4.05 -18.52 1.14
CA ALA A 62 -3.89 -19.44 0.00
C ALA A 62 -2.46 -19.95 -0.21
N ARG A 63 -1.50 -19.54 0.64
CA ARG A 63 -0.10 -19.98 0.53
C ARG A 63 0.05 -21.45 0.89
N THR A 64 0.36 -22.28 -0.12
CA THR A 64 0.58 -23.73 0.01
C THR A 64 2.05 -24.16 -0.08
N ARG A 65 2.97 -23.22 -0.40
CA ARG A 65 4.41 -23.48 -0.59
C ARG A 65 5.29 -22.38 0.06
N GLY A 66 6.59 -22.64 0.19
CA GLY A 66 7.59 -21.62 0.58
C GLY A 66 8.07 -21.63 2.04
N GLY A 67 7.87 -22.73 2.78
CA GLY A 67 8.38 -22.91 4.15
C GLY A 67 7.59 -22.15 5.24
N PRO A 68 8.14 -22.00 6.45
CA PRO A 68 7.51 -21.28 7.55
C PRO A 68 7.10 -19.83 7.17
N ARG A 69 6.10 -19.29 7.86
CA ARG A 69 5.68 -17.89 7.67
C ARG A 69 6.49 -16.98 8.58
N ASP A 70 7.26 -16.07 8.01
CA ASP A 70 7.83 -14.94 8.75
C ASP A 70 6.81 -13.80 8.82
N LEU A 71 5.89 -13.91 9.78
CA LEU A 71 4.88 -12.88 10.02
C LEU A 71 5.50 -11.66 10.71
N GLU A 72 6.47 -11.85 11.60
CA GLU A 72 7.13 -10.74 12.30
C GLU A 72 7.93 -9.86 11.36
N GLY A 73 8.69 -10.45 10.42
CA GLY A 73 9.40 -9.71 9.39
C GLY A 73 8.45 -8.94 8.47
N SER A 74 7.29 -9.53 8.17
CA SER A 74 6.24 -8.85 7.40
C SER A 74 5.63 -7.70 8.21
N ASP A 75 5.38 -7.90 9.50
CA ASP A 75 4.83 -6.87 10.39
C ASP A 75 5.81 -5.71 10.56
N ARG A 76 7.13 -5.98 10.61
CA ARG A 76 8.18 -4.94 10.62
C ARG A 76 8.14 -4.06 9.37
N LEU A 77 7.83 -4.63 8.19
CA LEU A 77 7.67 -3.83 6.97
C LEU A 77 6.44 -2.94 7.04
N VAL A 78 5.31 -3.45 7.55
CA VAL A 78 4.10 -2.65 7.74
C VAL A 78 4.32 -1.55 8.77
N GLN A 79 5.04 -1.83 9.87
CA GLN A 79 5.41 -0.81 10.84
C GLN A 79 6.26 0.29 10.18
N ARG A 80 7.23 -0.09 9.33
CA ARG A 80 8.05 0.88 8.60
C ARG A 80 7.22 1.78 7.68
N VAL A 81 6.17 1.23 7.06
CA VAL A 81 5.20 2.02 6.28
C VAL A 81 4.50 3.05 7.15
N LEU A 82 4.00 2.64 8.33
CA LEU A 82 3.35 3.54 9.28
C LEU A 82 4.30 4.63 9.77
N ASP A 83 5.57 4.29 10.03
CA ASP A 83 6.59 5.27 10.42
C ASP A 83 6.82 6.30 9.30
N ILE A 84 6.90 5.86 8.03
CA ILE A 84 7.03 6.75 6.86
C ILE A 84 5.81 7.67 6.75
N MET A 85 4.61 7.13 6.92
CA MET A 85 3.37 7.91 6.91
C MET A 85 3.34 8.94 8.05
N GLY A 86 3.77 8.56 9.25
CA GLY A 86 3.89 9.44 10.41
C GLY A 86 4.96 10.52 10.26
N TYR A 87 6.03 10.25 9.51
CA TYR A 87 7.05 11.23 9.15
C TYR A 87 6.53 12.26 8.14
N HIS A 88 5.94 11.82 7.03
CA HIS A 88 5.49 12.73 5.97
C HIS A 88 4.18 13.47 6.31
N LYS A 89 3.31 12.88 7.14
CA LYS A 89 1.98 13.43 7.49
C LYS A 89 1.23 13.96 6.25
N PRO A 90 0.98 13.09 5.25
CA PRO A 90 0.45 13.50 3.95
C PRO A 90 -0.91 14.20 4.10
N VAL A 91 -1.05 15.38 3.49
CA VAL A 91 -2.27 16.21 3.61
C VAL A 91 -3.50 15.58 2.97
N CYS A 92 -3.33 14.72 1.95
CA CYS A 92 -4.40 13.95 1.33
C CYS A 92 -4.60 12.57 1.98
N GLY A 93 -3.88 12.30 3.07
CA GLY A 93 -3.94 11.04 3.81
C GLY A 93 -3.05 9.93 3.24
N TYR A 94 -3.18 8.76 3.84
CA TYR A 94 -2.42 7.57 3.49
C TYR A 94 -3.31 6.37 3.22
N PHE A 95 -2.78 5.40 2.48
CA PHE A 95 -3.47 4.16 2.14
C PHE A 95 -2.52 2.96 2.24
N ILE A 96 -2.95 1.91 2.91
CA ILE A 96 -2.29 0.60 2.94
C ILE A 96 -3.25 -0.42 2.35
N GLU A 97 -2.88 -1.07 1.27
CA GLU A 97 -3.72 -2.08 0.61
C GLU A 97 -3.17 -3.49 0.88
N ASN A 98 -4.06 -4.41 1.23
CA ASN A 98 -3.77 -5.84 1.22
C ASN A 98 -5.02 -6.68 1.00
N SER A 99 -4.85 -7.99 0.80
CA SER A 99 -5.98 -8.89 0.62
C SER A 99 -6.89 -8.91 1.86
N GLN A 100 -8.20 -8.76 1.63
CA GLN A 100 -9.22 -8.84 2.69
C GLN A 100 -9.28 -10.23 3.33
N ALA A 101 -8.99 -11.28 2.57
CA ALA A 101 -8.94 -12.65 3.06
C ALA A 101 -7.60 -13.02 3.73
N GLY A 102 -6.62 -12.12 3.71
CA GLY A 102 -5.29 -12.33 4.26
C GLY A 102 -5.23 -12.23 5.79
N LEU A 103 -4.07 -12.61 6.34
CA LEU A 103 -3.77 -12.59 7.77
C LEU A 103 -3.39 -11.19 8.30
N LEU A 104 -3.08 -10.21 7.44
CA LEU A 104 -2.65 -8.88 7.92
C LEU A 104 -3.69 -8.24 8.85
N LYS A 105 -4.98 -8.40 8.54
CA LYS A 105 -6.08 -7.88 9.36
C LYS A 105 -6.17 -8.43 10.79
N THR A 106 -5.47 -9.54 11.09
CA THR A 106 -5.45 -10.14 12.43
C THR A 106 -4.19 -9.77 13.21
N ARG A 107 -3.30 -8.96 12.63
CA ARG A 107 -2.01 -8.57 13.24
C ARG A 107 -2.17 -7.32 14.09
N ALA A 108 -1.40 -7.25 15.17
CA ALA A 108 -1.37 -6.10 16.08
C ALA A 108 -0.93 -4.81 15.38
N VAL A 109 -0.05 -4.90 14.37
CA VAL A 109 0.50 -3.73 13.65
C VAL A 109 -0.58 -2.87 12.95
N VAL A 110 -1.75 -3.44 12.62
CA VAL A 110 -2.88 -2.70 12.03
C VAL A 110 -4.06 -2.58 12.98
N GLN A 111 -3.91 -2.99 14.24
CA GLN A 111 -5.00 -2.94 15.21
C GLN A 111 -5.38 -1.49 15.51
N GLY A 112 -6.67 -1.18 15.42
CA GLY A 112 -7.21 0.16 15.66
C GLY A 112 -7.14 1.11 14.46
N LEU A 113 -6.52 0.71 13.35
CA LEU A 113 -6.54 1.50 12.12
C LEU A 113 -7.92 1.43 11.44
N ALA A 114 -8.41 2.57 10.97
CA ALA A 114 -9.61 2.63 10.15
C ALA A 114 -9.36 1.98 8.78
N TYR A 115 -10.39 1.38 8.20
CA TYR A 115 -10.32 0.71 6.91
C TYR A 115 -11.66 0.68 6.19
N HIS A 116 -11.60 0.51 4.87
CA HIS A 116 -12.71 0.05 4.06
C HIS A 116 -12.34 -1.21 3.28
N ASP A 117 -13.33 -2.07 3.06
CA ASP A 117 -13.22 -3.23 2.17
C ASP A 117 -13.79 -2.87 0.80
N ALA A 118 -13.15 -3.33 -0.26
CA ALA A 118 -13.57 -3.17 -1.65
C ALA A 118 -13.28 -4.47 -2.43
N SER A 119 -13.97 -4.69 -3.54
CA SER A 119 -13.69 -5.82 -4.43
C SER A 119 -13.50 -5.34 -5.87
N TYR A 120 -12.44 -5.79 -6.52
CA TYR A 120 -12.14 -5.38 -7.91
C TYR A 120 -13.30 -5.66 -8.88
N CYS A 121 -14.16 -6.65 -8.64
CA CYS A 121 -15.33 -6.92 -9.48
C CYS A 121 -16.37 -5.79 -9.50
N GLU A 122 -16.40 -4.92 -8.48
CA GLU A 122 -17.21 -3.69 -8.47
C GLU A 122 -16.68 -2.64 -9.47
N TYR A 123 -15.45 -2.82 -9.95
CA TYR A 123 -14.74 -1.94 -10.88
C TYR A 123 -14.45 -2.62 -12.22
N SER A 124 -15.38 -3.46 -12.68
CA SER A 124 -15.33 -4.13 -14.00
C SER A 124 -14.23 -5.20 -14.16
N TYR A 125 -13.67 -5.70 -13.06
CA TYR A 125 -12.76 -6.86 -13.11
C TYR A 125 -13.55 -8.17 -13.15
N LEU A 126 -13.08 -9.14 -13.95
CA LEU A 126 -13.79 -10.40 -14.17
C LEU A 126 -13.84 -11.32 -12.95
N CYS A 127 -13.00 -11.09 -11.94
CA CYS A 127 -12.90 -11.93 -10.76
C CYS A 127 -13.12 -11.15 -9.47
N LYS A 128 -13.76 -11.80 -8.49
CA LYS A 128 -13.87 -11.28 -7.12
C LYS A 128 -12.50 -11.29 -6.46
N LYS A 129 -12.00 -10.11 -6.11
CA LYS A 129 -10.74 -9.94 -5.38
C LYS A 129 -10.99 -9.01 -4.20
N GLY A 130 -11.41 -9.60 -3.08
CA GLY A 130 -11.64 -8.87 -1.84
C GLY A 130 -10.34 -8.25 -1.33
N THR A 131 -10.39 -6.94 -1.09
CA THR A 131 -9.25 -6.10 -0.76
C THR A 131 -9.61 -5.20 0.40
N ARG A 132 -8.73 -5.11 1.38
CA ARG A 132 -8.86 -4.20 2.52
C ARG A 132 -7.88 -3.06 2.34
N ILE A 133 -8.37 -1.85 2.55
CA ILE A 133 -7.59 -0.63 2.46
C ILE A 133 -7.66 0.04 3.83
N TRP A 134 -6.54 0.11 4.55
CA TRP A 134 -6.42 0.93 5.76
C TRP A 134 -6.04 2.35 5.37
N HIS A 135 -6.71 3.35 5.95
CA HIS A 135 -6.48 4.76 5.62
C HIS A 135 -7.00 5.69 6.71
N ASP A 136 -6.55 6.94 6.68
CA ASP A 136 -7.06 8.06 7.49
C ASP A 136 -7.98 9.01 6.69
N SER A 137 -8.23 8.73 5.41
CA SER A 137 -9.10 9.54 4.57
C SER A 137 -10.59 9.24 4.81
N PHE A 138 -11.25 10.02 5.66
CA PHE A 138 -12.69 9.86 5.98
C PHE A 138 -13.64 10.27 4.85
N ARG A 139 -13.12 10.74 3.71
CA ARG A 139 -13.91 11.04 2.49
C ARG A 139 -13.84 9.91 1.46
N PHE A 140 -13.08 8.85 1.75
CA PHE A 140 -12.94 7.72 0.85
C PHE A 140 -14.12 6.77 1.02
N GLU A 141 -14.94 6.64 -0.02
CA GLU A 141 -16.04 5.68 -0.09
C GLU A 141 -15.80 4.76 -1.31
N PRO A 142 -15.39 3.49 -1.10
CA PRO A 142 -15.33 2.53 -2.21
C PRO A 142 -16.75 2.22 -2.71
N LYS A 143 -16.84 1.76 -3.96
CA LYS A 143 -18.09 1.40 -4.62
C LYS A 143 -18.60 0.05 -4.15
#